data_AF-A0AAW6EGG1-F1
#
_entry.id   AF-A0AAW6EGG1-F1
#
_cell.length_a   1.000
_cell.length_b   1.000
_cell.length_c   1.000
_cell.angle_alpha   90.00
_cell.angle_beta   90.00
_cell.angle_gamma   90.00
#
_symmetry.space_group_name_H-M   'P 1'
#
loop_
_entity.id
_entity.type
_entity.pdbx_description
1 polymer ?
#
loop_
_entity_poly.entity_id
_entity_poly.type
_entity_poly.pdbx_seq_one_letter_code
_entity_poly.pdbx_strand_id
1 'polypeptide(L)' 'MNRAKMENFVRNVFNQGYEKAEEETHSIDYDSLRADLSRIKGIGESRLEEIMTVIDKHIENTSDKGE' A
#
# COMPACT_ATOMS: atom_id res chain seq x y z
N MET A 1 -9.53 -35.86 12.33
CA MET A 1 -8.96 -34.51 12.55
C MET A 1 -9.29 -34.11 13.97
N ASN A 2 -8.32 -33.71 14.80
CA ASN A 2 -8.52 -33.47 16.24
C ASN A 2 -8.52 -31.98 16.56
N ARG A 3 -9.14 -31.58 17.67
CA ARG A 3 -9.29 -30.18 18.10
C ARG A 3 -8.02 -29.35 17.98
N ALA A 4 -6.89 -29.84 18.50
CA ALA A 4 -5.60 -29.15 18.41
C ALA A 4 -5.11 -28.93 16.97
N LYS A 5 -5.37 -29.89 16.06
CA LYS A 5 -5.03 -29.73 14.64
C LYS A 5 -5.93 -28.71 13.94
N MET A 6 -7.20 -28.62 14.36
CA MET A 6 -8.14 -27.63 13.85
C MET A 6 -7.79 -26.21 14.32
N GLU A 7 -7.46 -26.04 15.61
CA GLU A 7 -7.05 -24.75 16.18
C GLU A 7 -5.78 -24.20 15.49
N ASN A 8 -4.80 -25.07 15.23
CA ASN A 8 -3.60 -24.68 14.47
C ASN A 8 -3.91 -24.34 13.00
N PHE A 9 -4.82 -25.07 12.36
CA PHE A 9 -5.23 -24.78 10.99
C PHE A 9 -5.89 -23.41 10.88
N VAL A 10 -6.85 -23.09 11.76
CA VAL A 10 -7.54 -21.80 11.77
C VAL A 10 -6.57 -20.64 12.04
N ARG A 11 -5.66 -20.80 13.00
CA ARG A 11 -4.60 -19.80 13.27
C ARG A 11 -3.70 -19.58 12.07
N ASN A 12 -3.28 -20.64 11.38
CA ASN A 12 -2.43 -20.52 10.21
C ASN A 12 -3.16 -19.84 9.04
N VAL A 13 -4.43 -20.17 8.80
CA VAL A 13 -5.23 -19.52 7.75
C VAL A 13 -5.45 -18.03 8.08
N PHE A 14 -5.74 -17.71 9.33
CA PHE A 14 -5.90 -16.33 9.78
C PHE A 14 -4.59 -15.53 9.61
N ASN A 15 -3.47 -16.06 10.08
CA ASN A 15 -2.17 -15.41 9.95
C ASN A 15 -1.75 -15.25 8.49
N GLN A 16 -1.98 -16.26 7.64
CA GLN A 16 -1.71 -16.14 6.20
C GLN A 16 -2.56 -15.07 5.53
N GLY A 17 -3.82 -14.91 5.95
CA GLY A 17 -4.68 -13.83 5.47
C GLY A 17 -4.24 -12.47 5.97
N TYR A 18 -3.84 -12.37 7.24
CA TYR A 18 -3.37 -11.14 7.87
C TYR A 18 -2.03 -10.67 7.29
N GLU A 19 -1.04 -11.56 7.16
CA GLU A 19 0.26 -11.27 6.57
C GLU A 19 0.11 -10.82 5.11
N LYS A 20 -0.75 -11.49 4.33
CA LYS A 20 -1.05 -11.04 2.97
C LYS A 20 -1.73 -9.68 2.93
N ALA A 21 -2.66 -9.42 3.84
CA ALA A 21 -3.31 -8.12 3.92
C ALA A 21 -2.31 -7.01 4.32
N GLU A 22 -1.39 -7.25 5.25
CA GLU A 22 -0.31 -6.29 5.57
C GLU A 22 0.66 -6.10 4.41
N GLU A 23 1.07 -7.16 3.71
CA GLU A 23 1.93 -7.08 2.53
C GLU A 23 1.23 -6.35 1.35
N GLU A 24 -0.08 -6.47 1.23
CA GLU A 24 -0.87 -5.79 0.19
C GLU A 24 -1.29 -4.37 0.60
N THR A 25 -1.26 -4.03 1.89
CA THR A 25 -1.60 -2.70 2.44
C THR A 25 -0.35 -1.93 2.87
N HIS A 26 0.63 -1.82 1.96
CA HIS A 26 1.69 -0.85 2.14
C HIS A 26 1.12 0.56 1.99
N SER A 27 0.75 1.20 3.10
CA SER A 27 0.29 2.59 3.09
C SER A 27 1.44 3.50 2.65
N ILE A 28 1.23 4.28 1.60
CA ILE A 28 2.20 5.26 1.14
C ILE A 28 2.04 6.53 1.98
N ASP A 29 3.14 6.97 2.62
CA ASP A 29 3.19 8.28 3.27
C ASP A 29 3.38 9.37 2.21
N TYR A 30 2.27 10.01 1.86
CA TYR A 30 2.19 11.06 0.84
C TYR A 30 2.96 12.32 1.21
N ASP A 31 3.07 12.65 2.49
CA ASP A 31 3.79 13.85 2.94
C ASP A 31 5.30 13.64 2.79
N SER A 32 5.79 12.47 3.19
CA SER A 32 7.20 12.09 2.99
C SER A 32 7.56 12.00 1.51
N LEU A 33 6.70 11.38 0.69
CA LEU A 33 6.88 11.29 -0.76
C LEU A 33 6.98 12.67 -1.41
N ARG A 34 6.07 13.58 -1.06
CA ARG A 34 6.06 14.94 -1.58
C ARG A 34 7.29 15.73 -1.15
N ALA A 35 7.70 15.59 0.12
CA ALA A 35 8.89 16.25 0.64
C ALA A 35 10.16 15.81 -0.09
N ASP A 36 10.32 14.52 -0.36
CA ASP A 36 11.47 14.00 -1.09
C ASP A 36 11.47 14.43 -2.56
N LEU A 37 10.31 14.40 -3.22
CA LEU A 37 10.18 14.90 -4.61
C LEU A 37 10.50 16.40 -4.72
N SER A 38 10.09 17.21 -3.74
CA SER A 38 10.38 18.65 -3.73
C SER A 38 11.87 18.99 -3.60
N ARG A 39 12.68 18.07 -3.08
CA ARG A 39 14.14 18.26 -2.93
C ARG A 39 14.89 17.96 -4.22
N ILE A 40 14.25 17.35 -5.22
CA ILE A 40 14.87 17.02 -6.50
C ILE A 40 15.12 18.31 -7.29
N LYS A 41 16.38 18.57 -7.59
CA LYS A 41 16.79 19.74 -8.38
C LYS A 41 16.10 19.72 -9.75
N GLY A 42 15.42 20.82 -10.07
CA GLY A 42 14.69 20.98 -11.33
C GLY A 42 13.20 20.64 -11.24
N ILE A 43 12.72 20.16 -10.09
CA ILE A 43 11.29 20.03 -9.82
C ILE A 43 10.84 21.25 -9.02
N GLY A 44 10.21 22.19 -9.72
CA GLY A 44 9.46 23.29 -9.08
C GLY A 44 8.05 22.85 -8.69
N GLU A 45 7.37 23.69 -7.93
CA GLU A 45 6.04 23.42 -7.38
C GLU A 45 5.00 22.95 -8.42
N SER A 46 4.93 23.62 -9.58
CA SER A 46 3.99 23.21 -10.65
C SER A 46 4.28 21.80 -11.20
N ARG A 47 5.56 21.41 -11.32
CA ARG A 47 5.91 20.07 -11.79
C ARG A 47 5.72 19.03 -10.68
N LEU A 48 5.93 19.41 -9.43
CA LEU A 48 5.62 18.57 -8.27
C LEU A 48 4.13 18.22 -8.23
N GLU A 49 3.24 19.21 -8.40
CA GLU A 49 1.79 18.98 -8.44
C GLU A 49 1.37 18.03 -9.57
N GLU A 50 1.92 18.22 -10.77
CA GLU A 50 1.69 17.31 -11.90
C GLU A 50 2.11 15.88 -11.57
N ILE A 51 3.27 15.71 -10.93
CA ILE A 51 3.80 14.38 -10.54
C ILE A 51 2.91 13.74 -9.48
N MET A 52 2.52 14.48 -8.44
CA MET A 52 1.63 13.96 -7.39
C MET A 52 0.29 13.52 -7.97
N THR A 53 -0.29 14.30 -8.88
CA THR A 53 -1.54 13.95 -9.57
C THR A 53 -1.42 12.65 -10.38
N VAL A 54 -0.29 12.45 -11.06
CA VAL A 54 -0.03 11.20 -11.81
C VAL A 54 0.11 10.02 -10.86
N ILE A 55 0.80 10.20 -9.73
CA ILE A 55 0.97 9.19 -8.69
C ILE A 55 -0.39 8.80 -8.10
N ASP A 56 -1.22 9.77 -7.71
CA ASP A 56 -2.58 9.54 -7.21
C ASP A 56 -3.41 8.70 -8.17
N LYS A 57 -3.42 9.08 -9.45
CA LYS A 57 -4.12 8.32 -10.49
C LYS A 57 -3.64 6.87 -10.55
N HIS A 58 -2.35 6.60 -10.41
CA HIS A 58 -1.83 5.23 -10.47
C HIS A 58 -2.10 4.43 -9.21
N ILE A 59 -2.14 5.07 -8.05
CA ILE A 59 -2.44 4.44 -6.76
C ILE A 59 -3.94 4.17 -6.61
N GLU A 60 -4.81 5.12 -6.98
CA GLU A 60 -6.27 4.93 -7.00
C GLU A 60 -6.66 3.76 -7.93
N ASN A 61 -6.00 3.64 -9.09
CA ASN A 61 -6.20 2.50 -10.01
C ASN A 61 -5.72 1.14 -9.46
N THR A 62 -4.88 1.13 -8.42
CA THR A 62 -4.48 -0.10 -7.71
C THR A 62 -5.39 -0.42 -6.53
N SER A 63 -6.12 0.55 -5.99
CA SER A 63 -7.11 0.34 -4.93
C SER A 63 -8.47 -0.13 -5.47
N ASP A 64 -8.73 0.01 -6.76
CA ASP A 64 -10.05 -0.26 -7.39
C ASP A 64 -10.11 -1.55 -8.24
N LYS A 65 -9.41 -2.61 -7.79
CA LYS A 65 -9.58 -3.99 -8.33
C LYS A 65 -10.06 -4.97 -7.27
N GLY A 66 -11.02 -4.52 -6.48
CA GLY A 66 -11.69 -5.30 -5.45
C GLY A 66 -13.21 -5.23 -5.57
N GLU A 67 -13.76 -5.45 -6.75
CA GLU A 67 -15.17 -5.86 -6.94
C GLU A 67 -15.29 -7.02 -7.92
#